data_AF-A0A920M1D5-F1
#
_entry.id   AF-A0A920M1D5-F1
#
_cell.length_a   1.000
_cell.length_b   1.000
_cell.length_c   1.000
_cell.angle_alpha   90.00
_cell.angle_beta   90.00
_cell.angle_gamma   90.00
#
_symmetry.space_group_name_H-M   'P 1'
#
loop_
_entity.id
_entity.type
_entity.pdbx_description
1 polymer ?
#
loop_
_entity_poly.entity_id
_entity_poly.type
_entity_poly.pdbx_seq_one_letter_code
_entity_poly.pdbx_strand_id
1 'polypeptide(L)' 'MKIAAIDIGTNAVKAKVFNTSPSHIEFIESNRSAMRLGTDVFVDGKLSKKVSLN' A
#
# COMPACT_ATOMS: atom_id res chain seq x y z
N MET A 1 -13.46 13.88 9.28
CA MET A 1 -12.68 12.76 9.84
C MET A 1 -11.62 12.38 8.82
N LYS A 2 -10.42 11.96 9.24
CA LYS A 2 -9.42 11.45 8.27
C LYS A 2 -9.57 9.94 8.14
N ILE A 3 -9.55 9.44 6.91
CA ILE A 3 -9.48 8.00 6.62
C ILE A 3 -8.32 7.72 5.68
N ALA A 4 -7.83 6.48 5.67
CA ALA A 4 -6.84 6.03 4.72
C ALA A 4 -7.23 4.68 4.13
N ALA A 5 -6.93 4.49 2.85
CA ALA A 5 -7.02 3.20 2.17
C ALA A 5 -5.60 2.71 1.87
N ILE A 6 -5.29 1.48 2.29
CA ILE A 6 -4.00 0.82 2.04
C ILE A 6 -4.24 -0.40 1.15
N ASP A 7 -3.62 -0.39 -0.03
CA ASP A 7 -3.65 -1.46 -1.01
C ASP A 7 -2.26 -2.13 -1.07
N ILE A 8 -2.21 -3.43 -0.76
CA ILE A 8 -0.98 -4.23 -0.72
C ILE A 8 -0.97 -5.15 -1.96
N GLY A 9 -0.32 -4.68 -3.02
CA GLY A 9 -0.14 -5.44 -4.25
C GLY A 9 1.17 -6.24 -4.26
N THR A 10 1.29 -7.17 -5.20
CA THR A 10 2.50 -7.99 -5.40
C THR A 10 3.75 -7.17 -5.73
N ASN A 11 3.61 -5.97 -6.30
CA ASN A 11 4.74 -5.11 -6.67
C ASN A 11 4.93 -3.91 -5.73
N ALA A 12 3.84 -3.33 -5.24
CA ALA A 12 3.88 -2.10 -4.47
C ALA A 12 2.74 -2.04 -3.46
N VAL A 13 3.01 -1.35 -2.35
CA VAL A 13 2.00 -0.91 -1.41
C VAL A 13 1.64 0.54 -1.74
N LYS A 14 0.34 0.83 -1.76
CA LYS A 14 -0.18 2.17 -2.00
C LYS A 14 -1.02 2.59 -0.80
N ALA A 15 -0.78 3.80 -0.31
CA ALA A 15 -1.64 4.44 0.68
C ALA A 15 -2.29 5.67 0.05
N LYS A 16 -3.57 5.89 0.34
CA LYS A 16 -4.29 7.12 -0.02
C LYS A 16 -4.98 7.64 1.23
N VAL A 17 -4.79 8.92 1.52
CA VAL A 17 -5.39 9.60 2.68
C VAL A 17 -6.48 10.54 2.19
N PHE A 18 -7.61 10.54 2.89
CA PHE A 18 -8.79 11.33 2.57
C PHE A 18 -9.29 12.08 3.80
N ASN A 19 -9.85 13.26 3.58
CA ASN A 19 -10.69 13.93 4.56
C ASN A 19 -12.15 13.60 4.25
N THR A 20 -12.96 13.36 5.28
CA THR A 20 -14.38 13.03 5.13
C THR A 20 -15.26 13.98 5.91
N SER A 21 -16.41 14.30 5.33
CA SER A 21 -17.56 14.90 5.98
C SER A 21 -18.78 13.98 5.77
N PRO A 22 -19.94 14.25 6.39
CA PRO A 22 -21.14 13.43 6.18
C PRO A 22 -21.59 13.32 4.72
N SER A 23 -21.20 14.25 3.84
CA SER A 23 -21.67 14.31 2.46
C SER A 23 -20.56 14.22 1.41
N HIS A 24 -19.29 14.31 1.78
CA HIS A 24 -18.18 14.35 0.81
C HIS A 24 -16.92 13.63 1.33
N ILE A 25 -16.12 13.14 0.38
CA ILE A 25 -14.79 12.58 0.60
C ILE A 25 -13.83 13.36 -0.29
N GLU A 26 -12.80 13.94 0.33
CA GLU A 26 -11.78 14.75 -0.33
C GLU A 26 -10.44 14.03 -0.29
N PHE A 27 -9.76 13.92 -1.43
CA PHE A 27 -8.41 13.38 -1.51
C PHE A 27 -7.39 14.35 -0.92
N ILE A 28 -6.52 13.87 -0.04
CA ILE A 28 -5.43 14.68 0.54
C ILE A 28 -4.12 14.34 -0.16
N GLU A 29 -3.70 13.08 -0.07
CA GLU A 29 -2.39 12.65 -0.55
C GLU A 29 -2.35 11.15 -0.83
N SER A 30 -1.31 10.73 -1.54
CA SER A 30 -1.03 9.32 -1.77
C SER A 30 0.46 9.02 -1.67
N ASN A 31 0.78 7.88 -1.06
CA ASN A 31 2.13 7.32 -1.03
C ASN A 31 2.17 6.00 -1.79
N ARG A 32 3.30 5.72 -2.46
CA ARG A 32 3.57 4.44 -3.10
C ARG A 32 4.97 3.95 -2.73
N SER A 33 5.03 2.78 -2.13
CA SER A 33 6.29 2.09 -1.80
C SER A 33 6.44 0.85 -2.68
N ALA A 34 7.55 0.76 -3.41
CA ALA A 34 7.88 -0.46 -4.14
C ALA A 34 8.34 -1.53 -3.13
N MET A 35 7.60 -2.64 -3.03
CA MET A 35 7.90 -3.74 -2.10
C MET A 35 8.24 -5.05 -2.80
N ARG A 36 7.82 -5.25 -4.06
CA ARG A 36 8.09 -6.46 -4.87
C ARG A 36 7.84 -7.78 -4.12
N LEU A 37 6.77 -7.82 -3.32
CA LEU A 37 6.36 -8.99 -2.54
C LEU A 37 6.18 -10.27 -3.39
N GLY A 38 5.83 -10.11 -4.67
CA GLY A 38 5.61 -11.21 -5.59
C GLY A 38 6.87 -11.87 -6.14
N THR A 39 8.07 -11.28 -5.97
CA THR A 39 9.31 -11.83 -6.55
C THR A 39 9.60 -13.23 -6.00
N ASP A 40 9.74 -13.35 -4.68
CA ASP A 40 10.09 -14.63 -4.05
C ASP A 40 8.88 -15.58 -4.01
N VAL A 41 7.66 -15.04 -4.07
CA VAL A 41 6.46 -15.88 -4.24
C VAL A 41 6.45 -16.55 -5.61
N PHE A 42 6.87 -15.84 -6.65
CA PHE A 42 6.97 -16.41 -8.00
C PHE A 42 8.09 -17.45 -8.12
N VAL A 43 9.23 -17.22 -7.47
CA VAL A 43 10.41 -18.10 -7.55
C VAL A 43 10.32 -19.28 -6.58
N ASP A 44 10.00 -19.02 -5.32
CA ASP A 44 10.11 -19.97 -4.21
C ASP A 44 8.74 -20.38 -3.63
N GLY A 45 7.64 -19.82 -4.14
CA GLY A 45 6.28 -20.06 -3.64
C GLY A 45 6.00 -19.45 -2.27
N LYS A 46 6.88 -18.58 -1.74
CA LYS A 46 6.78 -18.03 -0.39
C LYS A 46 7.19 -16.56 -0.36
N LEU A 47 6.59 -15.79 0.55
CA LEU A 47 7.05 -14.41 0.82
C LEU A 47 8.44 -14.43 1.45
N SER A 48 9.25 -13.43 1.09
CA SER A 48 10.56 -13.22 1.68
C SER A 48 10.43 -12.88 3.17
N LYS A 49 11.39 -13.30 4.00
CA LYS A 49 11.48 -12.87 5.41
C LYS A 49 12.12 -11.48 5.56
N LYS A 50 12.62 -10.91 4.47
CA LYS A 50 13.39 -9.67 4.48
C LYS A 50 12.45 -8.51 4.20
N VAL A 51 12.15 -7.72 5.23
CA VAL A 51 11.47 -6.43 5.02
C VAL A 51 12.55 -5.41 4.68
N SER A 52 12.71 -5.09 3.40
CA SER A 52 13.56 -3.97 2.98
C SER A 52 12.78 -2.67 3.25
N LEU A 53 13.02 -2.07 4.41
CA LEU A 53 12.63 -0.69 4.68
C LEU A 53 13.81 0.19 4.26
N ASN A 54 13.56 1.10 3.31
CA ASN A 54 14.47 2.21 3.00
C ASN A 54 14.29 3.31 4.04
#